data_AF-A0A920FUZ3-F1
#
_entry.id   AF-A0A920FUZ3-F1
#
_cell.length_a   1.000
_cell.length_b   1.000
_cell.length_c   1.000
_cell.angle_alpha   90.00
_cell.angle_beta   90.00
_cell.angle_gamma   90.00
#
_symmetry.space_group_name_H-M   'P 1'
#
loop_
_entity.id
_entity.type
_entity.pdbx_description
1 polymer ?
#
loop_
_entity_poly.entity_id
_entity_poly.type
_entity_poly.pdbx_seq_one_letter_code
_entity_poly.pdbx_strand_id
1 'polypeptide(L)'
;MGQNFYRYLFLFIILTPLNISSHNNEPHSIKGSSKADSMTQCVEPTEIMQKEHFVFLYHQRDNTVIDGIRTKQHSLANCIDCHVGYDEKGVAIPIIQKDSFVRHVMFKLQ
;
A
#
# COMPACT_ATOMS: atom_id res chain seq x y z
N MET A 1 15.90 47.03 -1.71
CA MET A 1 16.33 45.89 -2.55
C MET A 1 15.60 44.61 -2.09
N GLY A 2 14.27 44.57 -2.18
CA GLY A 2 13.52 43.53 -1.46
C GLY A 2 12.05 43.31 -1.79
N GLN A 3 11.51 43.87 -2.89
CA GLN A 3 10.15 43.55 -3.37
C GLN A 3 10.19 42.87 -4.73
N ASN A 4 11.01 43.39 -5.66
CA ASN A 4 11.23 42.78 -6.96
C ASN A 4 11.88 41.39 -6.83
N PHE A 5 12.74 41.18 -5.82
CA PHE A 5 13.35 39.88 -5.55
C PHE A 5 12.31 38.80 -5.24
N TYR A 6 11.33 39.11 -4.38
CA TYR A 6 10.24 38.18 -4.08
C TYR A 6 9.31 37.96 -5.27
N ARG A 7 9.11 38.97 -6.12
CA ARG A 7 8.31 38.82 -7.36
C ARG A 7 8.96 37.85 -8.35
N TYR A 8 10.28 37.92 -8.52
CA TYR A 8 11.01 36.97 -9.35
C TYR A 8 11.10 35.58 -8.71
N LEU A 9 11.28 35.50 -7.39
CA LEU A 9 11.26 34.23 -6.64
C LEU A 9 9.91 33.51 -6.79
N PHE A 10 8.81 34.26 -6.72
CA PHE A 10 7.46 33.73 -6.89
C PHE A 10 7.19 33.24 -8.32
N LEU A 11 7.67 33.97 -9.33
CA LEU A 11 7.58 33.56 -10.74
C LEU A 11 8.42 32.30 -11.04
N PHE A 12 9.55 32.12 -10.35
CA PHE A 12 10.40 30.94 -10.52
C PHE A 12 9.75 29.66 -10.00
N ILE A 13 9.03 29.72 -8.87
CA ILE A 13 8.33 28.58 -8.27
C ILE A 13 7.18 28.08 -9.17
N ILE A 14 6.52 28.99 -9.90
CA ILE A 14 5.42 28.64 -10.83
C ILE A 14 5.95 27.99 -12.12
N LEU A 15 7.16 28.35 -12.57
CA LEU A 15 7.71 27.85 -13.84
C LEU A 15 8.45 26.51 -13.71
N THR A 16 8.79 26.07 -12.50
CA THR A 16 9.43 24.77 -12.29
C THR A 16 8.37 23.67 -12.24
N PRO A 17 8.31 22.73 -13.20
CA PRO A 17 7.44 21.57 -13.08
C PRO A 17 7.91 20.74 -11.88
N LEU A 18 7.06 20.64 -10.85
CA LEU A 18 7.23 19.68 -9.76
C LEU A 18 7.09 18.27 -10.33
N ASN A 19 8.21 17.67 -10.74
CA ASN A 19 8.29 16.24 -11.03
C ASN A 19 8.31 15.49 -9.70
N ILE A 20 7.13 15.30 -9.09
CA ILE A 20 6.95 14.41 -7.96
C ILE A 20 6.77 13.00 -8.54
N SER A 21 7.88 12.34 -8.88
CA SER A 21 7.86 10.92 -9.18
C SER A 21 7.78 10.15 -7.86
N SER A 22 6.57 9.75 -7.49
CA SER A 22 6.36 8.77 -6.42
C SER A 22 6.29 7.37 -7.04
N HIS A 23 7.02 6.44 -6.43
CA HIS A 23 7.30 5.06 -6.85
C HIS A 23 8.32 4.86 -8.00
N ASN A 24 9.53 4.49 -7.59
CA ASN A 24 10.45 3.64 -8.34
C ASN A 24 9.70 2.36 -8.75
N ASN A 25 9.69 2.07 -10.06
CA ASN A 25 9.03 0.94 -10.73
C ASN A 25 9.60 -0.45 -10.35
N GLU A 26 10.23 -0.56 -9.17
CA GLU A 26 10.63 -1.83 -8.60
C GLU A 26 9.37 -2.66 -8.30
N PRO A 27 9.30 -3.91 -8.78
CA PRO A 27 8.17 -4.78 -8.49
C PRO A 27 8.13 -5.09 -6.99
N HIS A 28 7.20 -4.48 -6.27
CA HIS A 28 6.95 -4.71 -4.84
C HIS A 28 6.32 -6.09 -4.55
N SER A 29 6.05 -6.89 -5.58
CA SER A 29 5.52 -8.25 -5.47
C SER A 29 6.37 -9.21 -6.28
N ILE A 30 6.74 -10.33 -5.66
CA ILE A 30 7.30 -11.48 -6.37
C ILE A 30 6.15 -12.06 -7.19
N LYS A 31 6.21 -11.90 -8.52
CA LYS A 31 5.16 -12.39 -9.42
C LYS A 31 4.88 -13.88 -9.17
N GLY A 32 3.63 -14.23 -8.92
CA GLY A 32 3.20 -15.61 -8.64
C GLY A 32 3.40 -16.04 -7.19
N SER A 33 3.75 -15.10 -6.29
CA SER A 33 3.85 -15.41 -4.86
C SER A 33 2.47 -15.49 -4.21
N SER A 34 1.49 -14.72 -4.66
CA SER A 34 0.16 -14.67 -4.09
C SER A 34 -0.93 -15.04 -5.10
N LYS A 35 -2.09 -15.45 -4.58
CA LYS A 35 -3.29 -15.72 -5.38
C LYS A 35 -3.73 -14.46 -6.15
N ALA A 36 -3.61 -13.28 -5.55
CA ALA A 36 -3.90 -11.99 -6.18
C ALA A 36 -3.06 -11.74 -7.45
N ASP A 37 -1.79 -12.17 -7.49
CA ASP A 37 -0.92 -11.98 -8.67
C ASP A 37 -1.41 -12.78 -9.90
N SER A 38 -2.23 -13.80 -9.68
CA SER A 38 -2.74 -14.70 -10.73
C SER A 38 -4.19 -14.41 -11.12
N MET A 39 -4.85 -13.47 -10.44
CA MET A 39 -6.25 -13.14 -10.64
C MET A 39 -6.42 -11.86 -11.45
N THR A 40 -7.51 -11.81 -12.22
CA THR A 40 -7.87 -10.64 -13.03
C THR A 40 -8.81 -9.67 -12.32
N GLN A 41 -9.34 -10.03 -11.14
CA GLN A 41 -10.34 -9.23 -10.42
C GLN A 41 -10.03 -9.13 -8.92
N CYS A 42 -10.07 -7.90 -8.40
CA CYS A 42 -10.00 -7.58 -6.97
C CYS A 42 -11.41 -7.53 -6.35
N VAL A 43 -11.50 -7.31 -5.03
CA VAL A 43 -12.79 -7.14 -4.33
C VAL A 43 -13.60 -5.91 -4.79
N GLU A 44 -12.93 -4.96 -5.44
CA GLU A 44 -13.49 -3.78 -6.11
C GLU A 44 -12.68 -3.50 -7.40
N PRO A 45 -13.10 -2.57 -8.28
CA PRO A 45 -12.30 -2.18 -9.44
C PRO A 45 -10.89 -1.69 -9.04
N THR A 46 -9.88 -1.98 -9.86
CA THR A 46 -8.47 -1.66 -9.59
C THR A 46 -8.25 -0.20 -9.22
N GLU A 47 -8.89 0.73 -9.94
CA GLU A 47 -8.76 2.16 -9.68
C GLU A 47 -9.27 2.55 -8.28
N ILE A 48 -10.35 1.90 -7.81
CA ILE A 48 -10.91 2.10 -6.48
C ILE A 48 -9.97 1.50 -5.43
N MET A 49 -9.49 0.27 -5.63
CA MET A 49 -8.55 -0.35 -4.70
C MET A 49 -7.24 0.44 -4.55
N GLN A 50 -6.71 1.02 -5.63
CA GLN A 50 -5.50 1.84 -5.55
C GLN A 50 -5.70 3.12 -4.72
N LYS A 51 -6.90 3.70 -4.72
CA LYS A 51 -7.21 4.96 -4.02
C LYS A 51 -7.75 4.74 -2.61
N GLU A 52 -8.63 3.75 -2.44
CA GLU A 52 -9.50 3.61 -1.26
C GLU A 52 -9.19 2.35 -0.41
N HIS A 53 -8.16 1.56 -0.75
CA HIS A 53 -7.84 0.33 0.00
C HIS A 53 -7.76 0.55 1.52
N PHE A 54 -7.09 1.61 1.96
CA PHE A 54 -6.95 1.91 3.38
C PHE A 54 -8.29 2.26 4.06
N VAL A 55 -9.24 2.83 3.32
CA VAL A 55 -10.57 3.20 3.82
C VAL A 55 -11.38 1.95 4.13
N PHE A 56 -11.37 0.96 3.23
CA PHE A 56 -12.03 -0.33 3.47
C PHE A 56 -11.44 -1.04 4.69
N LEU A 57 -10.11 -1.07 4.82
CA LEU A 57 -9.46 -1.67 5.99
C LEU A 57 -9.81 -0.95 7.29
N TYR A 58 -9.80 0.39 7.28
CA TYR A 58 -10.08 1.21 8.44
C TYR A 58 -11.50 0.99 8.96
N HIS A 59 -12.50 1.14 8.10
CA HIS A 59 -13.90 0.96 8.50
C HIS A 59 -14.20 -0.49 8.86
N GLN A 60 -13.69 -1.47 8.11
CA GLN A 60 -13.96 -2.86 8.42
C GLN A 60 -13.32 -3.30 9.74
N ARG A 61 -12.16 -2.76 10.11
CA ARG A 61 -11.56 -2.99 11.44
C ARG A 61 -12.52 -2.58 12.54
N ASP A 62 -13.05 -1.37 12.47
CA ASP A 62 -13.93 -0.82 13.50
C ASP A 62 -15.27 -1.57 13.53
N ASN A 63 -15.89 -1.79 12.37
CA ASN A 63 -17.11 -2.60 12.24
C ASN A 63 -16.92 -4.00 12.85
N THR A 64 -15.75 -4.62 12.69
CA THR A 64 -15.48 -5.97 13.21
C THR A 64 -15.24 -5.98 14.71
N VAL A 65 -14.42 -5.05 15.21
CA VAL A 65 -13.95 -5.05 16.61
C VAL A 65 -14.94 -4.37 17.55
N ILE A 66 -15.52 -3.25 17.13
CA ILE A 66 -16.44 -2.44 17.94
C ILE A 66 -17.87 -2.97 17.78
N ASP A 67 -18.32 -3.14 16.53
CA ASP A 67 -19.73 -3.47 16.25
C ASP A 67 -19.98 -4.97 16.03
N GLY A 68 -18.92 -5.78 15.98
CA GLY A 68 -19.00 -7.24 15.82
C GLY A 68 -19.43 -7.73 14.43
N ILE A 69 -19.47 -6.86 13.42
CA ILE A 69 -19.92 -7.13 12.05
C ILE A 69 -18.83 -7.89 11.27
N ARG A 70 -19.16 -9.06 10.71
CA ARG A 70 -18.20 -9.96 10.01
C ARG A 70 -18.62 -10.29 8.57
N THR A 71 -18.87 -9.26 7.78
CA THR A 71 -19.14 -9.40 6.33
C THR A 71 -17.90 -9.85 5.57
N LYS A 72 -18.07 -10.59 4.46
CA LYS A 72 -16.93 -11.22 3.76
C LYS A 72 -16.14 -10.25 2.86
N GLN A 73 -16.83 -9.41 2.08
CA GLN A 73 -16.26 -8.66 0.94
C GLN A 73 -15.00 -7.86 1.29
N HIS A 74 -15.06 -7.02 2.32
CA HIS A 74 -13.92 -6.18 2.76
C HIS A 74 -13.24 -6.69 4.03
N SER A 75 -13.54 -7.92 4.48
CA SER A 75 -12.91 -8.49 5.67
C SER A 75 -11.40 -8.62 5.52
N LEU A 76 -10.67 -8.37 6.62
CA LEU A 76 -9.22 -8.57 6.66
C LEU A 76 -8.83 -10.00 6.26
N ALA A 77 -9.61 -11.00 6.69
CA ALA A 77 -9.40 -12.40 6.31
C ALA A 77 -9.51 -12.63 4.79
N ASN A 78 -10.50 -12.01 4.13
CA ASN A 78 -10.66 -12.12 2.67
C ASN A 78 -9.53 -11.41 1.91
N CYS A 79 -9.04 -10.27 2.42
CA CYS A 79 -7.88 -9.60 1.84
C CYS A 79 -6.63 -10.49 1.94
N ILE A 80 -6.38 -11.10 3.11
CA ILE A 80 -5.24 -11.98 3.36
C ILE A 80 -5.28 -13.23 2.47
N ASP A 81 -6.46 -13.83 2.26
CA ASP A 81 -6.65 -15.03 1.42
C ASP A 81 -6.07 -14.86 0.00
N CYS A 82 -6.17 -13.66 -0.55
CA CYS A 82 -5.62 -13.37 -1.88
C CYS A 82 -4.21 -12.77 -1.82
N HIS A 83 -3.89 -11.94 -0.82
CA HIS A 83 -2.64 -11.16 -0.79
C HIS A 83 -1.46 -11.87 -0.14
N VAL A 84 -1.68 -12.89 0.69
CA VAL A 84 -0.58 -13.65 1.30
C VAL A 84 -0.18 -14.81 0.39
N GLY A 85 1.11 -14.88 0.10
CA GLY A 85 1.71 -16.02 -0.56
C GLY A 85 2.05 -17.15 0.41
N TYR A 86 1.88 -18.39 -0.05
CA TYR A 86 2.20 -19.59 0.72
C TYR A 86 3.20 -20.45 -0.06
N ASP A 87 4.15 -21.06 0.64
CA ASP A 87 5.06 -22.03 0.06
C ASP A 87 4.37 -23.39 -0.18
N GLU A 88 5.09 -24.35 -0.76
CA GLU A 88 4.58 -25.70 -1.03
C GLU A 88 4.11 -26.46 0.23
N LYS A 89 4.56 -26.02 1.42
CA LYS A 89 4.21 -26.61 2.72
C LYS A 89 3.04 -25.87 3.38
N GLY A 90 2.46 -24.87 2.71
CA GLY A 90 1.37 -24.04 3.25
C GLY A 90 1.84 -23.03 4.29
N VAL A 91 3.13 -22.72 4.36
CA VAL A 91 3.67 -21.70 5.27
C VAL A 91 3.67 -20.34 4.57
N ALA A 92 3.18 -19.31 5.25
CA ALA A 92 3.15 -17.96 4.71
C ALA A 92 4.59 -17.49 4.40
N ILE A 93 4.80 -17.05 3.16
CA ILE A 93 6.08 -16.53 2.70
C ILE A 93 6.28 -15.16 3.37
N PRO A 94 7.33 -14.97 4.19
CA PRO A 94 7.56 -13.71 4.85
C PRO A 94 7.90 -12.63 3.81
N ILE A 95 7.18 -11.52 3.83
CA ILE A 95 7.49 -10.32 3.02
C ILE A 95 8.80 -9.64 3.45
N ILE A 96 9.41 -10.09 4.55
CA ILE A 96 10.65 -9.53 5.10
C ILE A 96 11.85 -10.06 4.31
N GLN A 97 11.98 -9.60 3.07
CA GLN A 97 13.22 -9.71 2.30
C GLN A 97 14.36 -8.95 3.01
N LYS A 98 15.60 -9.28 2.68
CA LYS A 98 16.84 -8.82 3.32
C LYS A 98 17.16 -7.36 2.95
N ASP A 99 16.21 -6.46 3.18
CA ASP A 99 16.21 -5.05 2.74
C ASP A 99 14.86 -4.34 2.95
N SER A 100 13.78 -5.05 3.31
CA SER A 100 12.51 -4.38 3.65
C SER A 100 12.66 -3.49 4.89
N PHE A 101 12.16 -2.24 4.80
CA PHE A 101 12.11 -1.26 5.89
C PHE A 101 11.51 -1.83 7.19
N VAL A 102 10.55 -2.76 7.06
CA VAL A 102 9.90 -3.48 8.17
C VAL A 102 10.89 -4.32 9.00
N ARG A 103 11.94 -4.89 8.38
CA ARG A 103 13.01 -5.61 9.10
C ARG A 103 13.75 -4.70 10.08
N HIS A 104 13.96 -3.45 9.70
CA HIS A 104 14.75 -2.50 10.49
C HIS A 104 14.02 -2.02 11.75
N VAL A 105 12.68 -2.01 11.72
CA VAL A 105 11.85 -1.64 12.87
C VAL A 105 11.65 -2.81 13.82
N MET A 106 11.40 -4.03 13.32
CA MET A 106 11.17 -5.19 14.20
C MET A 106 12.42 -5.71 14.92
N PHE A 107 13.62 -5.56 14.34
CA PHE A 107 14.86 -6.00 15.00
C PHE A 107 15.40 -5.03 16.06
N LYS A 108 14.79 -3.84 16.24
CA LYS A 108 15.15 -2.89 17.30
C LYS A 108 14.30 -3.02 18.57
N LEU A 109 13.35 -3.96 18.60
CA LEU A 109 12.50 -4.24 19.76
C LEU A 109 12.76 -5.63 20.36
N GLN A 110 13.99 -6.15 20.17
CA GLN A 110 14.54 -7.28 20.93
C GLN A 110 15.80 -6.85 21.66
#